data_AF-A0A1R0Y030-F1
#
_entry.id   AF-A0A1R0Y030-F1
#
_cell.length_a   1.000
_cell.length_b   1.000
_cell.length_c   1.000
_cell.angle_alpha   90.00
_cell.angle_beta   90.00
_cell.angle_gamma   90.00
#
_symmetry.space_group_name_H-M   'P 1'
#
loop_
_entity.id
_entity.type
_entity.pdbx_description
1 polymer ?
#
loop_
_entity_poly.entity_id
_entity_poly.type
_entity_poly.pdbx_seq_one_letter_code
_entity_poly.pdbx_strand_id
1 'polypeptide(L)'
;MKTLGQQVRIMRHQKNMGLSEYAQELGVSSGYLSNLETGKTETIQLTILEKILDDLGLGTSDMEVDSAIEQQLNRIKTLLHQLHKDSPEAYSYFTSNLEEGVQLFSNSNNK
;
A
#
# COMPACT_ATOMS: atom_id res chain seq x y z
N MET A 1 -0.50 15.28 10.01
CA MET A 1 -0.71 13.89 9.53
C MET A 1 -2.06 13.84 8.83
N LYS A 2 -2.18 13.06 7.75
CA LYS A 2 -3.49 12.78 7.14
C LYS A 2 -4.22 11.74 7.98
N THR A 3 -5.52 11.90 8.22
CA THR A 3 -6.33 10.89 8.92
C THR A 3 -6.59 9.68 8.01
N LEU A 4 -6.97 8.54 8.59
CA LEU A 4 -7.35 7.35 7.82
C LEU A 4 -8.43 7.69 6.78
N GLY A 5 -9.50 8.38 7.17
CA GLY A 5 -10.57 8.77 6.24
C GLY A 5 -10.08 9.63 5.07
N GLN A 6 -9.10 10.53 5.30
CA GLN A 6 -8.50 11.30 4.22
C GLN A 6 -7.69 10.42 3.26
N GLN A 7 -7.03 9.39 3.75
CA GLN A 7 -6.31 8.40 2.91
C GLN A 7 -7.30 7.57 2.09
N VAL A 8 -8.41 7.13 2.70
CA VAL A 8 -9.49 6.41 2.03
C VAL A 8 -10.04 7.23 0.85
N ARG A 9 -10.29 8.53 1.07
CA ARG A 9 -10.76 9.43 0.01
C ARG A 9 -9.77 9.50 -1.16
N ILE A 10 -8.48 9.63 -0.86
CA ILE A 10 -7.43 9.72 -1.89
C ILE A 10 -7.39 8.44 -2.72
N MET A 11 -7.38 7.28 -2.05
CA MET A 11 -7.36 5.98 -2.71
C MET A 11 -8.60 5.79 -3.61
N ARG A 12 -9.80 6.11 -3.08
CA ARG A 12 -11.05 6.03 -3.85
C ARG A 12 -10.97 6.86 -5.14
N HIS A 13 -10.43 8.08 -5.06
CA HIS A 13 -10.22 8.91 -6.25
C HIS A 13 -9.16 8.36 -7.20
N GLN A 14 -8.08 7.75 -6.70
CA GLN A 14 -7.07 7.08 -7.54
C GLN A 14 -7.64 5.88 -8.29
N LYS A 15 -8.60 5.16 -7.69
CA LYS A 15 -9.36 4.07 -8.34
C LYS A 15 -10.50 4.58 -9.25
N ASN A 16 -10.67 5.90 -9.43
CA ASN A 16 -11.77 6.52 -10.16
C ASN A 16 -13.18 6.15 -9.64
N MET A 17 -13.30 5.81 -8.35
CA MET A 17 -14.55 5.35 -7.75
C MET A 17 -15.39 6.50 -7.20
N GLY A 18 -16.70 6.40 -7.41
CA GLY A 18 -17.67 7.31 -6.79
C GLY A 18 -17.84 7.04 -5.28
N LEU A 19 -18.28 8.05 -4.52
CA LEU A 19 -18.54 7.88 -3.08
C LEU A 19 -19.57 6.77 -2.81
N SER A 20 -20.68 6.77 -3.55
CA SER A 20 -21.75 5.77 -3.36
C SER A 20 -21.36 4.38 -3.84
N GLU A 21 -20.57 4.30 -4.90
CA GLU A 21 -20.04 3.04 -5.44
C GLU A 21 -19.14 2.35 -4.40
N TYR A 22 -18.16 3.09 -3.87
CA TYR A 22 -17.25 2.54 -2.87
C TYR A 22 -17.94 2.27 -1.53
N ALA A 23 -18.93 3.09 -1.14
CA ALA A 23 -19.74 2.81 0.04
C ALA A 23 -20.50 1.48 -0.10
N GLN A 24 -21.05 1.20 -1.29
CA GLN A 24 -21.73 -0.06 -1.58
C GLN A 24 -20.76 -1.25 -1.51
N GLU A 25 -19.56 -1.12 -2.05
CA GLU A 25 -18.51 -2.16 -1.98
C GLU A 25 -18.09 -2.47 -0.53
N LEU A 26 -17.92 -1.43 0.28
CA LEU A 26 -17.63 -1.58 1.70
C LEU A 26 -18.81 -2.16 2.49
N GLY A 27 -20.04 -2.05 1.99
CA GLY A 27 -21.26 -2.45 2.69
C GLY A 27 -21.71 -1.42 3.73
N VAL A 28 -21.41 -0.14 3.51
CA VAL A 28 -21.76 0.98 4.39
C VAL A 28 -22.64 2.00 3.67
N SER A 29 -23.24 2.93 4.40
CA SER A 29 -23.99 4.03 3.76
C SER A 29 -23.04 5.11 3.22
N SER A 30 -23.42 5.76 2.10
CA SER A 30 -22.63 6.88 1.54
C SER A 30 -22.44 8.02 2.56
N GLY A 31 -23.41 8.24 3.44
CA GLY A 31 -23.32 9.22 4.52
C GLY A 31 -22.28 8.84 5.58
N TYR A 32 -22.19 7.55 5.94
CA TYR A 32 -21.15 7.05 6.84
C TYR A 32 -19.75 7.22 6.22
N LEU A 33 -19.56 6.79 4.97
CA LEU A 33 -18.28 6.95 4.28
C LEU A 33 -17.90 8.44 4.13
N SER A 34 -18.86 9.33 3.84
CA SER A 34 -18.62 10.77 3.78
C SER A 34 -18.14 11.34 5.13
N ASN A 35 -18.78 10.94 6.22
CA ASN A 35 -18.39 11.36 7.56
C ASN A 35 -17.00 10.84 7.93
N LEU A 36 -16.66 9.60 7.55
CA LEU A 36 -15.33 9.04 7.70
C LEU A 36 -14.29 9.85 6.92
N GLU A 37 -14.50 10.07 5.62
CA GLU A 37 -13.59 10.81 4.73
C GLU A 37 -13.38 12.27 5.15
N THR A 38 -14.36 12.87 5.82
CA THR A 38 -14.32 14.26 6.31
C THR A 38 -13.86 14.37 7.77
N GLY A 39 -13.61 13.25 8.46
CA GLY A 39 -13.20 13.23 9.87
C GLY A 39 -14.32 13.56 10.86
N LYS A 40 -15.59 13.54 10.43
CA LYS A 40 -16.77 13.68 11.30
C LYS A 40 -17.08 12.40 12.07
N THR A 41 -16.55 11.26 11.63
CA THR A 41 -16.66 9.98 12.32
C THR A 41 -15.29 9.31 12.33
N GLU A 42 -14.78 9.03 13.52
CA GLU A 42 -13.51 8.31 13.73
C GLU A 42 -13.74 6.85 14.12
N THR A 43 -14.97 6.48 14.47
CA THR A 43 -15.34 5.11 14.81
C THR A 43 -15.56 4.29 13.55
N ILE A 44 -14.73 3.25 13.40
CA ILE A 44 -14.76 2.31 12.29
C ILE A 44 -14.94 0.90 12.81
N GLN A 45 -15.82 0.13 12.16
CA GLN A 45 -15.95 -1.29 12.46
C GLN A 45 -14.71 -2.02 11.94
N LEU A 46 -14.19 -2.98 12.70
CA LEU A 46 -12.99 -3.73 12.34
C LEU A 46 -13.09 -4.36 10.95
N THR A 47 -14.24 -4.93 10.60
CA THR A 47 -14.51 -5.53 9.29
C THR A 47 -14.43 -4.53 8.12
N ILE A 48 -14.78 -3.27 8.36
CA ILE A 48 -14.65 -2.19 7.37
C ILE A 48 -13.20 -1.71 7.28
N LEU A 49 -12.52 -1.65 8.42
CA LEU A 49 -11.11 -1.32 8.48
C LEU A 49 -10.26 -2.34 7.71
N GLU A 50 -10.52 -3.64 7.89
CA GLU A 50 -9.82 -4.72 7.17
C GLU A 50 -9.95 -4.57 5.66
N LYS A 51 -11.18 -4.41 5.13
CA LYS A 51 -11.43 -4.16 3.71
C LYS A 51 -10.68 -2.93 3.18
N ILE A 52 -10.72 -1.84 3.93
CA ILE A 52 -10.03 -0.59 3.58
C ILE A 52 -8.50 -0.79 3.57
N LEU A 53 -7.96 -1.56 4.51
CA LEU A 53 -6.53 -1.85 4.58
C LEU A 53 -6.11 -2.75 3.41
N ASP A 54 -6.87 -3.80 3.11
CA ASP A 54 -6.65 -4.65 1.93
C ASP A 54 -6.65 -3.78 0.65
N ASP A 55 -7.64 -2.89 0.51
CA ASP A 55 -7.75 -1.95 -0.61
C ASP A 55 -6.60 -0.95 -0.73
N LEU A 56 -5.98 -0.61 0.40
CA LEU A 56 -4.79 0.24 0.49
C LEU A 56 -3.48 -0.55 0.29
N GLY A 57 -3.54 -1.87 0.14
CA GLY A 57 -2.36 -2.75 0.11
C GLY A 57 -1.64 -2.84 1.46
N LEU A 58 -2.33 -2.49 2.55
CA LEU A 58 -1.88 -2.57 3.94
C LEU A 58 -2.55 -3.72 4.71
N GLY A 59 -3.37 -4.49 3.99
CA GLY A 59 -4.07 -5.67 4.48
C GLY A 59 -3.13 -6.69 5.08
N THR A 60 -3.37 -7.02 6.34
CA THR A 60 -2.59 -8.01 7.10
C THR A 60 -3.05 -9.45 6.83
N SER A 61 -4.08 -9.62 6.01
CA SER A 61 -4.82 -10.86 5.83
C SER A 61 -4.02 -11.96 5.13
N ASP A 62 -2.96 -11.58 4.39
CA ASP A 62 -1.97 -12.48 3.77
C ASP A 62 -0.64 -12.55 4.54
N MET A 63 -0.59 -12.15 5.82
CA MET A 63 0.61 -12.35 6.66
C MET A 63 0.81 -13.82 7.07
N GLU A 64 0.99 -14.68 6.07
CA GLU A 64 2.02 -15.72 6.09
C GLU A 64 3.12 -15.37 5.06
N VAL A 65 3.43 -14.09 4.88
CA VAL A 65 4.73 -13.72 4.30
C VAL A 65 5.76 -14.07 5.36
N ASP A 66 6.42 -15.21 5.16
CA ASP A 66 7.51 -15.72 5.98
C ASP A 66 8.31 -14.55 6.57
N SER A 67 8.26 -14.39 7.89
CA SER A 67 8.84 -13.22 8.59
C SER A 67 10.28 -12.89 8.17
N ALA A 68 11.01 -13.89 7.68
CA ALA A 68 12.34 -13.76 7.09
C ALA A 68 12.37 -12.93 5.79
N ILE A 69 11.40 -13.08 4.89
CA ILE A 69 11.31 -12.31 3.64
C ILE A 69 11.05 -10.84 3.95
N GLU A 70 10.10 -10.55 4.83
CA GLU A 70 9.84 -9.17 5.27
C GLU A 70 11.04 -8.55 5.99
N GLN A 71 11.71 -9.30 6.86
CA GLN A 71 12.96 -8.84 7.49
C GLN A 71 14.05 -8.55 6.46
N GLN A 72 14.16 -9.40 5.43
CA GLN A 72 15.12 -9.22 4.35
C GLN A 72 14.80 -7.97 3.52
N LEU A 73 13.53 -7.76 3.14
CA LEU A 73 13.09 -6.59 2.39
C LEU A 73 13.32 -5.30 3.18
N ASN A 74 12.97 -5.30 4.46
CA ASN A 74 13.21 -4.15 5.34
C ASN A 74 14.71 -3.84 5.45
N ARG A 75 15.57 -4.86 5.56
CA ARG A 75 17.03 -4.67 5.58
C ARG A 75 17.54 -4.07 4.26
N ILE A 76 17.10 -4.61 3.12
CA ILE A 76 17.49 -4.10 1.79
C ILE A 76 17.06 -2.63 1.65
N LYS A 77 15.85 -2.30 2.07
CA LYS A 77 15.34 -0.92 2.05
C LYS A 77 16.23 0.01 2.87
N THR A 78 16.61 -0.36 4.10
CA THR A 78 17.50 0.45 4.93
C THR A 78 18.86 0.66 4.28
N LEU A 79 19.46 -0.39 3.70
CA LEU A 79 20.75 -0.31 3.01
C LEU A 79 20.70 0.61 1.80
N LEU A 80 19.63 0.54 0.98
CA LEU A 80 19.46 1.41 -0.17
C LEU A 80 19.28 2.88 0.23
N HIS A 81 18.54 3.17 1.31
CA HIS A 81 18.40 4.53 1.82
C HIS A 81 19.73 5.10 2.31
N GLN A 82 20.53 4.28 2.98
CA GLN A 82 21.87 4.67 3.41
C GLN A 82 22.79 4.92 2.21
N LEU A 83 22.77 4.03 1.22
CA LEU A 83 23.58 4.15 0.02
C LEU A 83 23.22 5.38 -0.82
N HIS A 84 21.92 5.72 -0.90
CA HIS A 84 21.48 6.95 -1.56
C HIS A 84 22.11 8.21 -0.93
N LYS A 85 22.30 8.21 0.40
CA LYS A 85 22.91 9.32 1.12
C LYS A 85 24.44 9.33 1.00
N ASP A 86 25.06 8.16 1.10
CA ASP A 86 26.52 8.02 1.22
C ASP A 86 27.21 7.96 -0.16
N SER A 87 26.55 7.46 -1.20
CA SER A 87 27.09 7.31 -2.56
C SER A 87 25.98 7.16 -3.63
N PRO A 88 25.48 8.27 -4.21
CA PRO A 88 24.39 8.24 -5.20
C PRO A 88 24.69 7.41 -6.45
N GLU A 89 25.95 7.34 -6.88
CA GLU A 89 26.38 6.54 -8.03
C GLU A 89 26.23 5.05 -7.76
N ALA A 90 26.62 4.60 -6.56
CA ALA A 90 26.44 3.23 -6.12
C ALA A 90 24.95 2.89 -5.95
N TYR A 91 24.15 3.81 -5.37
CA TYR A 91 22.70 3.64 -5.28
C TYR A 91 22.09 3.35 -6.65
N SER A 92 22.35 4.22 -7.63
CA SER A 92 21.85 4.07 -9.00
C SER A 92 22.24 2.73 -9.62
N TYR A 93 23.51 2.34 -9.51
CA TYR A 93 24.00 1.06 -10.01
C TYR A 93 23.26 -0.14 -9.39
N PHE A 94 23.13 -0.18 -8.06
CA PHE A 94 22.49 -1.31 -7.39
C PHE A 94 20.97 -1.35 -7.63
N THR A 95 20.30 -0.19 -7.70
CA THR A 95 18.87 -0.15 -8.01
C THR A 95 18.59 -0.60 -9.44
N SER A 96 19.35 -0.13 -10.43
CA SER A 96 19.16 -0.54 -11.83
C SER A 96 19.38 -2.03 -12.02
N ASN A 97 20.44 -2.60 -11.42
CA ASN A 97 20.69 -4.04 -11.50
C ASN A 97 19.61 -4.87 -10.80
N LEU A 98 19.09 -4.39 -9.66
CA LEU A 98 18.00 -5.06 -8.96
C LEU A 98 16.72 -5.07 -9.81
N GLU A 99 16.38 -3.94 -10.43
CA GLU A 99 15.22 -3.80 -11.31
C GLU A 99 15.34 -4.68 -12.56
N GLU A 100 16.49 -4.64 -13.24
CA GLU A 100 16.77 -5.47 -14.41
C GLU A 100 16.71 -6.96 -14.07
N GLY A 101 17.31 -7.36 -12.94
CA GLY A 101 17.27 -8.75 -12.46
C GLY A 101 15.84 -9.22 -12.21
N VAL A 102 15.02 -8.43 -11.50
CA VAL A 102 13.61 -8.76 -11.26
C VAL A 102 12.85 -8.89 -12.57
N GLN A 103 13.03 -7.97 -13.52
CA GLN A 103 12.37 -8.06 -14.83
C GLN A 103 12.79 -9.31 -15.62
N LEU A 104 14.07 -9.66 -15.61
CA LEU A 104 14.61 -10.84 -16.32
C LEU A 104 13.95 -12.14 -15.84
N PHE A 105 13.85 -12.33 -14.52
CA PHE A 105 13.27 -13.53 -13.94
C PHE A 105 11.74 -13.52 -13.89
N SER A 106 11.12 -12.34 -13.89
CA SER A 106 9.64 -12.23 -14.00
C SER A 106 9.15 -12.54 -15.42
N ASN A 107 9.91 -12.13 -16.45
CA ASN A 107 9.56 -12.40 -17.86
C ASN A 107 9.96 -13.81 -18.32
N SER A 108 10.91 -14.46 -17.65
CA SER A 108 11.34 -15.83 -18.00
C SER A 108 10.33 -16.92 -17.59
N ASN A 109 9.38 -16.61 -16.69
CA ASN A 109 8.29 -17.51 -16.30
C ASN A 109 7.13 -17.56 -17.32
N ASN A 110 7.22 -16.84 -18.44
CA ASN A 110 6.23 -16.83 -19.53
C ASN A 110 6.68 -17.62 -20.78
N LYS A 111 7.44 -18.71 -20.61
CA LYS A 111 7.83 -19.61 -21.72
C LYS A 111 7.70 -21.08 -21.36
#